data_AF-A0A2H0V6J8-F1
#
_entry.id   AF-A0A2H0V6J8-F1
#
_cell.length_a   1.000
_cell.length_b   1.000
_cell.length_c   1.000
_cell.angle_alpha   90.00
_cell.angle_beta   90.00
_cell.angle_gamma   90.00
#
_symmetry.space_group_name_H-M   'P 1'
#
loop_
_entity.id
_entity.type
_entity.pdbx_description
1 polymer ?
#
loop_
_entity_poly.entity_id
_entity_poly.type
_entity_poly.pdbx_seq_one_letter_code
_entity_poly.pdbx_strand_id
1 'polypeptide(L)'
;FPSLYEGFGLPVLEAFACGVPVICSNTTALAEIGVGAAALVSPYDYKKIAEKMTEILTNERLSDDFAYKGLQKSNDFSWKKCSEKILKVLLAN
;
A
#
# COMPACT_ATOMS: atom_id res chain seq x y z
N PHE A 1 1.21 -7.32 -6.39
CA PHE A 1 2.66 -7.06 -6.19
C PHE A 1 3.20 -7.99 -5.09
N PRO A 2 3.43 -9.29 -5.39
CA PRO A 2 3.81 -10.31 -4.40
C PRO A 2 5.34 -10.37 -4.17
N SER A 3 6.01 -9.22 -3.95
CA SER A 3 7.45 -9.18 -3.66
C SER A 3 7.78 -9.93 -2.36
N LEU A 4 8.89 -10.67 -2.33
CA LEU A 4 9.35 -11.33 -1.09
C LEU A 4 9.92 -10.32 -0.09
N TYR A 5 10.57 -9.27 -0.60
CA TYR A 5 11.18 -8.22 0.17
C TYR A 5 11.10 -6.88 -0.57
N GLU A 6 10.74 -5.83 0.17
CA GLU A 6 10.78 -4.45 -0.30
C GLU A 6 11.35 -3.54 0.77
N GLY A 7 12.11 -2.53 0.36
CA GLY A 7 12.69 -1.55 1.28
C GLY A 7 11.67 -0.54 1.81
N PHE A 8 10.74 -0.07 0.97
CA PHE A 8 9.75 0.93 1.36
C PHE A 8 8.34 0.67 0.84
N GLY A 9 8.18 0.22 -0.41
CA GLY A 9 6.85 0.02 -1.00
C GLY A 9 6.32 1.21 -1.81
N LEU A 10 7.21 1.99 -2.44
CA LEU A 10 6.83 3.07 -3.37
C LEU A 10 5.80 2.64 -4.43
N PRO A 11 5.91 1.45 -5.08
CA PRO A 11 4.92 1.03 -6.06
C PRO A 11 3.49 0.94 -5.51
N VAL A 12 3.34 0.58 -4.22
CA VAL A 12 2.02 0.54 -3.57
C VAL A 12 1.49 1.94 -3.31
N LEU A 13 2.35 2.87 -2.86
CA LEU A 13 1.96 4.27 -2.66
C LEU A 13 1.59 4.97 -3.98
N GLU A 14 2.31 4.68 -5.06
CA GLU A 14 2.01 5.20 -6.40
C GLU A 14 0.65 4.68 -6.90
N ALA A 15 0.39 3.38 -6.74
CA ALA A 15 -0.90 2.80 -7.08
C ALA A 15 -2.05 3.40 -6.25
N PHE A 16 -1.83 3.60 -4.95
CA PHE A 16 -2.78 4.29 -4.07
C PHE A 16 -3.06 5.73 -4.51
N ALA A 17 -2.03 6.50 -4.88
CA ALA A 17 -2.20 7.87 -5.38
C ALA A 17 -2.98 7.92 -6.70
N CYS A 18 -2.91 6.86 -7.52
CA CYS A 18 -3.69 6.69 -8.73
C CYS A 18 -5.13 6.18 -8.47
N GLY A 19 -5.53 5.94 -7.22
CA GLY A 19 -6.84 5.38 -6.88
C GLY A 19 -7.01 3.92 -7.32
N VAL A 20 -5.91 3.17 -7.41
CA VAL A 20 -5.94 1.76 -7.85
C VAL A 20 -5.98 0.83 -6.62
N PRO A 21 -6.92 -0.12 -6.54
CA PRO A 21 -6.93 -1.15 -5.51
C PRO A 21 -5.65 -2.00 -5.58
N VAL A 22 -5.02 -2.27 -4.44
CA VAL A 22 -3.75 -3.01 -4.39
C VAL A 22 -3.91 -4.35 -3.71
N ILE A 23 -3.36 -5.39 -4.34
CA ILE A 23 -3.00 -6.67 -3.71
C ILE A 23 -1.48 -6.73 -3.61
N CYS A 24 -0.93 -6.85 -2.40
CA CYS A 24 0.51 -6.90 -2.18
C CYS A 24 0.89 -7.86 -1.05
N SER A 25 2.19 -8.13 -0.94
CA SER A 25 2.71 -9.02 0.09
C SER A 25 2.42 -8.52 1.49
N ASN A 26 2.10 -9.44 2.40
CA ASN A 26 2.00 -9.18 3.83
C ASN A 26 3.35 -9.21 4.57
N THR A 27 4.47 -9.01 3.86
CA THR A 27 5.83 -9.05 4.42
C THR A 27 6.55 -7.72 4.24
N THR A 28 7.52 -7.44 5.11
CA THR A 28 8.43 -6.28 5.02
C THR A 28 7.68 -4.93 4.95
N ALA A 29 8.22 -3.94 4.24
CA ALA A 29 7.62 -2.62 4.15
C ALA A 29 6.21 -2.62 3.51
N LEU A 30 5.88 -3.61 2.68
CA LEU A 30 4.56 -3.71 2.03
C LEU A 30 3.43 -3.96 3.03
N ALA A 31 3.69 -4.69 4.12
CA ALA A 31 2.70 -4.89 5.18
C ALA A 31 2.34 -3.55 5.85
N GLU A 32 3.35 -2.73 6.14
CA GLU A 32 3.20 -1.44 6.81
C GLU A 32 2.51 -0.41 5.91
N ILE A 33 2.93 -0.31 4.65
CA ILE A 33 2.31 0.58 3.67
C ILE A 33 0.90 0.10 3.32
N GLY A 34 0.67 -1.20 3.17
CA GLY A 34 -0.61 -1.74 2.74
C GLY A 34 -1.67 -1.89 3.83
N VAL A 35 -1.30 -1.90 5.13
CA VAL A 35 -2.27 -2.16 6.21
C VAL A 35 -3.45 -1.18 6.16
N GLY A 36 -4.67 -1.74 6.18
CA GLY A 36 -5.92 -0.98 6.15
C GLY A 36 -6.33 -0.43 4.78
N ALA A 37 -5.51 -0.56 3.73
CA ALA A 37 -5.78 0.01 2.40
C ALA A 37 -5.49 -0.93 1.22
N ALA A 38 -4.80 -2.05 1.44
CA ALA A 38 -4.54 -3.09 0.46
C ALA A 38 -5.02 -4.46 0.95
N ALA A 39 -5.25 -5.37 0.00
CA ALA A 39 -5.37 -6.79 0.28
C ALA A 39 -3.97 -7.39 0.51
N LEU A 40 -3.60 -7.56 1.77
CA LEU A 40 -2.32 -8.15 2.18
C LEU A 40 -2.40 -9.68 2.11
N VAL A 41 -1.52 -10.29 1.31
CA VAL A 41 -1.51 -11.74 1.05
C VAL A 41 -0.08 -12.28 1.19
N SER A 42 0.08 -13.53 1.63
CA SER A 42 1.39 -14.19 1.58
C SER A 42 1.90 -14.25 0.14
N PRO A 43 3.15 -13.83 -0.16
CA PRO A 43 3.68 -13.90 -1.52
C PRO A 43 3.86 -15.34 -2.03
N TYR A 44 3.84 -16.32 -1.13
CA TYR A 44 3.92 -17.75 -1.46
C TYR A 44 2.56 -18.39 -1.77
N ASP A 45 1.46 -17.68 -1.50
CA ASP A 45 0.10 -18.20 -1.68
C ASP A 45 -0.56 -17.66 -2.96
N TYR A 46 -0.14 -18.19 -4.10
CA TYR A 46 -0.66 -17.78 -5.40
C TYR A 46 -2.18 -18.01 -5.54
N LYS A 47 -2.74 -19.00 -4.83
CA LYS A 47 -4.18 -19.27 -4.85
C LYS A 47 -4.93 -18.12 -4.18
N LYS A 48 -4.46 -17.68 -3.00
CA LYS A 48 -5.05 -16.54 -2.30
C LYS A 48 -4.93 -15.24 -3.09
N ILE A 49 -3.82 -15.04 -3.82
CA ILE A 49 -3.66 -13.90 -4.72
C ILE A 49 -4.74 -13.94 -5.81
N ALA A 50 -4.92 -15.08 -6.48
CA ALA A 50 -5.95 -15.23 -7.53
C ALA A 50 -7.38 -15.06 -7.00
N GLU A 51 -7.67 -15.59 -5.81
CA GLU A 51 -8.94 -15.38 -5.11
C GLU A 51 -9.20 -13.88 -4.89
N LYS A 52 -8.20 -13.14 -4.38
CA LYS A 52 -8.33 -11.71 -4.13
C LYS A 52 -8.46 -10.88 -5.41
N MET A 53 -7.77 -11.27 -6.48
CA MET A 53 -7.96 -10.65 -7.79
C MET A 53 -9.41 -10.84 -8.27
N THR A 54 -9.95 -12.05 -8.15
CA THR A 54 -11.34 -12.34 -8.53
C THR A 54 -12.32 -11.54 -7.67
N GLU A 55 -12.12 -11.52 -6.36
CA GLU A 55 -12.99 -10.79 -5.42
C GLU A 55 -13.03 -9.29 -5.73
N ILE A 56 -11.87 -8.66 -5.96
CA ILE A 56 -11.79 -7.22 -6.28
C ILE A 56 -12.41 -6.93 -7.65
N LEU A 57 -12.16 -7.77 -8.66
CA LEU A 57 -12.69 -7.57 -10.02
C LEU A 57 -14.20 -7.78 -10.12
N THR A 58 -14.80 -8.53 -9.20
CA THR A 58 -16.24 -8.88 -9.24
C THR A 58 -17.08 -8.17 -8.19
N ASN A 59 -16.45 -7.42 -7.28
CA ASN A 59 -17.12 -6.66 -6.23
C ASN A 59 -16.72 -5.18 -6.31
N GLU A 60 -17.49 -4.40 -7.07
CA GLU A 60 -17.28 -2.97 -7.29
C GLU A 60 -17.17 -2.20 -5.98
N ARG A 61 -18.04 -2.48 -5.01
CA ARG A 61 -18.01 -1.83 -3.69
C ARG A 61 -16.69 -2.08 -2.95
N LEU A 62 -16.15 -3.29 -3.03
CA LEU A 62 -14.87 -3.63 -2.42
C LEU A 62 -13.70 -2.95 -3.14
N SER A 63 -13.74 -2.93 -4.47
CA SER A 63 -12.77 -2.21 -5.30
C SER A 63 -12.74 -0.73 -4.93
N ASP A 64 -13.90 -0.08 -4.90
CA ASP A 64 -14.03 1.35 -4.55
C ASP A 64 -13.57 1.65 -3.13
N ASP A 65 -13.88 0.78 -2.17
CA ASP A 65 -13.43 0.92 -0.79
C ASP A 65 -11.89 0.86 -0.69
N PHE A 66 -11.24 -0.09 -1.36
CA PHE A 66 -9.78 -0.16 -1.41
C PHE A 66 -9.15 1.02 -2.16
N ALA A 67 -9.72 1.44 -3.29
CA ALA A 67 -9.27 2.61 -4.02
C ALA A 67 -9.34 3.88 -3.15
N TYR A 68 -10.46 4.09 -2.46
CA TYR A 68 -10.66 5.23 -1.57
C TYR A 68 -9.69 5.21 -0.38
N LYS A 69 -9.56 4.06 0.31
CA LYS A 69 -8.63 3.90 1.44
C LYS A 69 -7.18 4.08 1.01
N GLY A 70 -6.81 3.56 -0.16
CA GLY A 70 -5.51 3.76 -0.78
C GLY A 70 -5.23 5.24 -0.99
N LEU A 71 -6.15 5.95 -1.64
CA LEU A 71 -6.01 7.39 -1.88
C LEU A 71 -5.83 8.17 -0.58
N GLN A 72 -6.64 7.91 0.45
CA GLN A 72 -6.47 8.53 1.76
C GLN A 72 -5.09 8.25 2.36
N LYS A 73 -4.62 7.00 2.30
CA LYS A 73 -3.32 6.59 2.83
C LYS A 73 -2.16 7.22 2.09
N SER A 74 -2.23 7.39 0.76
CA SER A 74 -1.17 8.04 -0.01
C SER A 74 -0.92 9.49 0.43
N ASN A 75 -1.95 10.20 0.91
CA ASN A 75 -1.82 11.58 1.38
C ASN A 75 -0.92 11.70 2.61
N ASP A 76 -0.68 10.63 3.36
CA ASP A 76 0.22 10.63 4.51
C ASP A 76 1.70 10.76 4.12
N PHE A 77 2.02 10.49 2.85
CA PHE A 77 3.38 10.43 2.35
C PHE A 77 3.63 11.54 1.33
N SER A 78 4.65 12.37 1.60
CA SER A 78 5.18 13.30 0.60
C SER A 78 6.62 13.64 0.92
N TRP A 79 7.38 14.02 -0.10
CA TRP A 79 8.76 14.49 0.08
C TRP A 79 8.83 15.71 1.00
N LYS A 80 7.83 16.60 0.94
CA LYS A 80 7.71 17.75 1.84
C LYS A 80 7.55 17.32 3.31
N LYS A 81 6.62 16.40 3.60
CA LYS A 81 6.44 15.86 4.97
C LYS A 81 7.71 15.16 5.46
N CYS A 82 8.41 14.46 4.57
CA CYS A 82 9.67 13.78 4.89
C CYS A 82 10.77 14.79 5.25
N SER A 83 10.99 15.81 4.42
CA SER A 83 12.02 16.82 4.65
C SER A 83 11.75 17.65 5.91
N GLU A 84 10.50 18.03 6.17
CA GLU A 84 10.10 18.73 7.40
C GLU A 84 10.38 17.89 8.66
N LYS A 85 10.07 16.59 8.63
CA LYS A 85 10.36 15.67 9.73
C LYS A 85 11.86 15.52 9.98
N ILE A 86 12.65 15.34 8.92
CA ILE A 86 14.11 15.20 9.03
C ILE A 86 14.73 16.50 9.56
N LEU A 87 14.34 17.65 9.03
CA LEU A 87 14.83 18.96 9.47
C LEU A 87 14.56 19.18 10.96
N LYS A 88 13.37 18.80 11.44
CA LYS A 88 13.03 18.89 12.87
C LYS A 88 13.98 18.08 13.76
N VAL A 89 14.38 16.88 13.33
CA VAL A 89 15.34 16.04 14.07
C VAL A 89 16.74 16.67 14.06
N LEU A 90 17.18 17.21 12.93
CA LEU A 90 18.49 17.85 12.81
C LEU A 90 18.62 19.15 13.60
N LEU A 91 17.51 19.85 13.85
CA LEU A 91 17.47 21.10 14.62
C LEU A 91 17.12 20.91 16.10
N ALA A 92 16.74 19.69 16.51
CA ALA A 92 16.48 19.36 17.90
C ALA A 92 17.82 19.16 18.63
N ASN A 93 18.35 20.24 19.18
CA ASN A 93 19.46 20.23 20.15
C ASN A 93 18.95 19.82 21.54
#